data_AF-A0A8B9M1T1-F1
#
_entry.id   AF-A0A8B9M1T1-F1
#
_cell.length_a   1.000
_cell.length_b   1.000
_cell.length_c   1.000
_cell.angle_alpha   90.00
_cell.angle_beta   90.00
_cell.angle_gamma   90.00
#
_symmetry.space_group_name_H-M   'P 1'
#
loop_
_entity.id
_entity.type
_entity.pdbx_description
1 polymer ?
#
loop_
_entity_poly.entity_id
_entity_poly.type
_entity_poly.pdbx_seq_one_letter_code
_entity_poly.pdbx_strand_id
1 'polypeptide(L)'
;MAWGAHPILPPYPSGGEFSHSGGVPGLTPRRPLPRPTSVSVTTELAGGLWRGRWVINHLATLPPALCSPGPRPAMAPGKPGKSTGASEDPSVTLFREYLRIDTVHPKPDYDAAVRFLERVGTNLGLACQKVEVCQGRVVLILTWQGTNPRLRSILLNSHTDVVPVFEEHWTYPPFEAVKDSQGNIYARGAQDMKCVSIQYLEAIRRLKAEGKCFARTIHLTFVPDEEVGGHKGMEMFVQRPEFRALNVGFALDEGLASPSDTFSVFYGEKSPWWIKVKCMGSPGHGSRFISNTAAEKMHKVITSFLAFRESEKQRLKSDSSLTLGDVTSLNLTMLEGGVSFNVVPSEMAAGFDIRIPPTVDLKAFEEQVAAWCRGAGDGVTYEFHQKCMDQHVTSTEESDPWWKAFSGVCRDMKLQLKLEIFPAATDSRYIRAAGHPAIGFSPMNRTPVLLHDHNEFLNEQVFLQGIDIYARLLPALASVPPLPAEG
;
A
#
# COMPACT_ATOMS: atom_id res chain seq x y z
N MET A 1 -49.00 -52.07 -31.63
CA MET A 1 -50.01 -51.25 -32.35
C MET A 1 -49.40 -49.85 -32.45
N ALA A 2 -48.58 -49.47 -33.45
CA ALA A 2 -48.86 -49.34 -34.89
C ALA A 2 -49.98 -48.30 -35.10
N TRP A 3 -49.88 -47.16 -35.80
CA TRP A 3 -49.12 -46.65 -36.96
C TRP A 3 -49.06 -45.09 -36.87
N GLY A 4 -48.05 -44.36 -37.34
CA GLY A 4 -47.79 -43.95 -38.75
C GLY A 4 -48.01 -42.41 -38.87
N ALA A 5 -47.36 -41.60 -39.72
CA ALA A 5 -46.38 -41.77 -40.79
C ALA A 5 -45.75 -40.39 -41.12
N HIS A 6 -44.50 -40.39 -41.59
CA HIS A 6 -43.89 -39.30 -42.39
C HIS A 6 -44.40 -39.34 -43.84
N PRO A 7 -44.22 -38.25 -44.62
CA PRO A 7 -43.34 -38.38 -45.81
C PRO A 7 -42.42 -37.14 -46.02
N ILE A 8 -41.12 -37.29 -46.30
CA ILE A 8 -40.43 -37.52 -47.59
C ILE A 8 -40.19 -36.23 -48.42
N LEU A 9 -38.89 -35.90 -48.57
CA LEU A 9 -38.29 -35.00 -49.58
C LEU A 9 -38.29 -35.63 -50.99
N PRO A 10 -38.17 -34.81 -52.05
CA PRO A 10 -37.39 -35.24 -53.23
C PRO A 10 -36.49 -34.06 -53.77
N PRO A 11 -35.69 -34.21 -54.85
CA PRO A 11 -34.22 -34.13 -54.76
C PRO A 11 -33.58 -33.01 -55.62
N TYR A 12 -32.25 -32.90 -55.52
CA TYR A 12 -31.33 -32.08 -56.36
C TYR A 12 -31.51 -32.28 -57.88
N PRO A 13 -31.00 -31.33 -58.69
CA PRO A 13 -29.83 -31.73 -59.50
C PRO A 13 -28.71 -30.68 -59.64
N SER A 14 -27.59 -31.24 -60.08
CA SER A 14 -26.24 -30.77 -60.38
C SER A 14 -26.06 -29.87 -61.61
N GLY A 15 -24.96 -29.10 -61.60
CA GLY A 15 -24.07 -28.94 -62.75
C GLY A 15 -24.27 -27.71 -63.64
N GLY A 16 -23.17 -27.03 -63.99
CA GLY A 16 -23.16 -26.03 -65.05
C GLY A 16 -21.99 -25.05 -65.01
N GLU A 17 -20.81 -25.50 -65.44
CA GLU A 17 -19.80 -24.62 -66.02
C GLU A 17 -20.36 -23.97 -67.30
N PHE A 18 -20.15 -22.66 -67.48
CA PHE A 18 -20.15 -22.06 -68.81
C PHE A 18 -19.10 -20.95 -68.91
N SER A 19 -18.11 -21.23 -69.74
CA SER A 19 -17.14 -20.32 -70.33
C SER A 19 -17.65 -19.79 -71.67
N HIS A 20 -17.49 -18.49 -71.93
CA HIS A 20 -17.12 -17.82 -73.20
C HIS A 20 -17.54 -16.33 -73.15
N SER A 21 -16.61 -15.38 -73.06
CA SER A 21 -15.74 -14.80 -74.10
C SER A 21 -16.35 -13.53 -74.71
N GLY A 22 -15.64 -12.40 -74.59
CA GLY A 22 -15.90 -11.21 -75.40
C GLY A 22 -15.19 -9.94 -74.92
N GLY A 23 -14.09 -9.58 -75.58
CA GLY A 23 -13.73 -8.18 -75.84
C GLY A 23 -12.75 -7.45 -74.90
N VAL A 24 -11.49 -7.34 -75.34
CA VAL A 24 -10.41 -6.42 -74.88
C VAL A 24 -10.44 -5.20 -75.83
N PRO A 25 -10.15 -3.91 -75.48
CA PRO A 25 -8.81 -3.50 -75.00
C PRO A 25 -8.68 -2.29 -74.06
N GLY A 26 -7.57 -2.26 -73.30
CA GLY A 26 -7.13 -1.09 -72.54
C GLY A 26 -5.95 -1.38 -71.61
N LEU A 27 -4.74 -1.51 -72.16
CA LEU A 27 -3.49 -1.63 -71.41
C LEU A 27 -3.02 -0.26 -70.91
N THR A 28 -2.89 -0.09 -69.58
CA THR A 28 -1.87 0.76 -68.95
C THR A 28 -1.27 0.00 -67.76
N PRO A 29 0.05 -0.06 -67.58
CA PRO A 29 0.66 -0.92 -66.56
C PRO A 29 0.62 -0.25 -65.17
N ARG A 30 -0.04 -0.90 -64.20
CA ARG A 30 0.08 -0.59 -62.77
C ARG A 30 1.06 -1.56 -62.09
N ARG A 31 1.92 -1.00 -61.24
CA ARG A 31 2.98 -1.67 -60.46
C ARG A 31 2.47 -2.88 -59.65
N PRO A 32 3.29 -3.94 -59.45
CA PRO A 32 2.88 -5.11 -58.70
C PRO A 32 2.82 -4.83 -57.18
N LEU A 33 1.75 -5.28 -56.54
CA LEU A 33 1.62 -5.40 -55.09
C LEU A 33 2.32 -6.70 -54.61
N PRO A 34 3.04 -6.70 -53.47
CA PRO A 34 3.71 -7.89 -52.98
C PRO A 34 2.71 -8.90 -52.39
N ARG A 35 2.95 -10.19 -52.64
CA ARG A 35 2.20 -11.32 -52.08
C ARG A 35 2.54 -11.51 -50.59
N PRO A 36 1.60 -12.01 -49.77
CA PRO A 36 1.88 -12.36 -48.39
C PRO A 36 2.78 -13.61 -48.33
N THR A 37 3.87 -13.51 -47.58
CA THR A 37 4.75 -14.63 -47.23
C THR A 37 4.06 -15.55 -46.23
N SER A 38 3.84 -16.80 -46.63
CA SER A 38 3.52 -17.92 -45.74
C SER A 38 4.76 -18.28 -44.91
N VAL A 39 4.61 -18.40 -43.59
CA VAL A 39 5.64 -18.99 -42.73
C VAL A 39 5.11 -20.33 -42.22
N SER A 40 5.72 -21.41 -42.69
CA SER A 40 5.59 -22.76 -42.12
C SER A 40 6.62 -22.94 -41.01
N VAL A 41 6.18 -23.34 -39.81
CA VAL A 41 7.09 -23.73 -38.71
C VAL A 41 7.06 -25.24 -38.57
N THR A 42 8.19 -25.89 -38.89
CA THR A 42 8.51 -27.25 -38.48
C THR A 42 9.03 -27.22 -37.04
N THR A 43 8.46 -28.05 -36.17
CA THR A 43 8.89 -28.24 -34.78
C THR A 43 9.82 -29.45 -34.71
N GLU A 44 11.03 -29.27 -34.21
CA GLU A 44 11.90 -30.36 -33.76
C GLU A 44 12.14 -30.20 -32.25
N LEU A 45 11.96 -31.30 -31.51
CA LEU A 45 12.06 -31.39 -30.06
C LEU A 45 13.51 -31.68 -29.63
N ALA A 46 14.10 -30.81 -28.82
CA ALA A 46 15.21 -31.17 -27.93
C ALA A 46 15.20 -30.24 -26.70
N GLY A 47 15.30 -30.84 -25.50
CA GLY A 47 14.97 -30.22 -24.23
C GLY A 47 15.97 -29.19 -23.67
N GLY A 48 15.51 -28.45 -22.65
CA GLY A 48 16.36 -27.59 -21.82
C GLY A 48 15.63 -26.37 -21.25
N LEU A 49 15.56 -26.31 -19.91
CA LEU A 49 15.26 -25.18 -19.01
C LEU A 49 14.66 -23.87 -19.58
N TRP A 50 13.47 -23.52 -19.08
CA TRP A 50 12.85 -22.21 -19.26
C TRP A 50 13.43 -21.15 -18.30
N ARG A 51 14.07 -20.11 -18.86
CA ARG A 51 14.17 -18.77 -18.26
C ARG A 51 13.53 -17.78 -19.23
N GLY A 52 12.35 -17.26 -18.90
CA GLY A 52 11.65 -16.26 -19.70
C GLY A 52 12.23 -14.87 -19.46
N ARG A 53 12.84 -14.29 -20.50
CA ARG A 53 13.29 -12.89 -20.57
C ARG A 53 12.28 -12.14 -21.43
N TRP A 54 11.59 -11.15 -20.86
CA TRP A 54 10.66 -10.31 -21.62
C TRP A 54 11.43 -9.16 -22.28
N VAL A 55 11.40 -9.12 -23.61
CA VAL A 55 11.82 -7.98 -24.43
C VAL A 55 10.55 -7.48 -25.11
N ILE A 56 10.15 -6.24 -24.83
CA ILE A 56 9.09 -5.56 -25.57
C ILE A 56 9.72 -4.35 -26.26
N ASN A 57 9.87 -4.46 -27.58
CA ASN A 57 9.90 -3.31 -28.48
C ASN A 57 8.46 -3.12 -29.00
N HIS A 58 7.92 -1.91 -28.96
CA HIS A 58 7.45 -1.20 -30.17
C HIS A 58 6.99 0.23 -29.86
N LEU A 59 7.32 1.09 -30.83
CA LEU A 59 6.85 2.46 -31.00
C LEU A 59 5.33 2.53 -31.24
N ALA A 60 4.70 3.57 -30.70
CA ALA A 60 3.62 4.30 -31.37
C ALA A 60 3.57 5.74 -30.84
N THR A 61 3.87 6.69 -31.74
CA THR A 61 3.80 8.14 -31.55
C THR A 61 2.39 8.67 -31.79
N LEU A 62 1.93 9.61 -30.96
CA LEU A 62 0.85 10.57 -31.24
C LEU A 62 1.28 11.97 -30.72
N PRO A 63 0.73 13.08 -31.28
CA PRO A 63 1.48 14.31 -31.58
C PRO A 63 1.57 15.31 -30.41
N PRO A 64 2.57 16.21 -30.40
CA PRO A 64 2.69 17.24 -29.38
C PRO A 64 1.79 18.45 -29.68
N ALA A 65 1.09 18.92 -28.64
CA ALA A 65 0.46 20.23 -28.63
C ALA A 65 1.53 21.33 -28.56
N LEU A 66 1.48 22.24 -29.52
CA LEU A 66 2.33 23.44 -29.60
C LEU A 66 1.84 24.49 -28.60
N CYS A 67 2.63 24.76 -27.56
CA CYS A 67 2.60 26.02 -26.81
C CYS A 67 4.04 26.39 -26.45
N SER A 68 4.64 27.29 -27.24
CA SER A 68 5.97 27.85 -26.98
C SER A 68 5.90 28.90 -25.85
N PRO A 69 6.78 28.87 -24.83
CA PRO A 69 7.10 30.04 -24.04
C PRO A 69 8.31 30.78 -24.64
N GLY A 70 8.20 32.10 -24.77
CA GLY A 70 9.28 32.99 -25.23
C GLY A 70 10.47 33.08 -24.25
N PRO A 71 11.60 33.66 -24.68
CA PRO A 71 12.85 33.62 -23.93
C PRO A 71 12.80 34.53 -22.69
N ARG A 72 13.15 33.97 -21.53
CA ARG A 72 13.45 34.77 -20.32
C ARG A 72 14.90 35.25 -20.35
N PRO A 73 15.21 36.46 -19.87
CA PRO A 73 16.56 37.00 -19.88
C PRO A 73 17.47 36.26 -18.89
N ALA A 74 18.69 35.96 -19.33
CA ALA A 74 19.75 35.37 -18.51
C ALA A 74 20.19 36.36 -17.42
N MET A 75 20.12 35.95 -16.16
CA MET A 75 20.81 36.64 -15.06
C MET A 75 22.28 36.19 -15.00
N ALA A 76 23.17 37.16 -14.87
CA ALA A 76 24.60 36.97 -14.71
C ALA A 76 24.95 36.19 -13.40
N PRO A 77 26.03 35.41 -13.39
CA PRO A 77 26.42 34.62 -12.21
C PRO A 77 26.90 35.55 -11.09
N GLY A 78 26.14 35.59 -10.00
CA GLY A 78 26.58 36.16 -8.73
C GLY A 78 27.72 35.34 -8.14
N LYS A 79 28.72 36.02 -7.59
CA LYS A 79 29.90 35.44 -6.93
C LYS A 79 29.50 34.37 -5.90
N PRO A 80 30.25 33.26 -5.78
CA PRO A 80 29.98 32.25 -4.76
C PRO A 80 30.14 32.87 -3.37
N GLY A 81 29.02 32.96 -2.65
CA GLY A 81 29.04 33.19 -1.22
C GLY A 81 29.78 32.02 -0.57
N LYS A 82 30.77 32.33 0.27
CA LYS A 82 31.48 31.36 1.12
C LYS A 82 30.45 30.52 1.86
N SER A 83 30.41 29.20 1.60
CA SER A 83 29.71 28.28 2.51
C SER A 83 30.49 28.30 3.82
N THR A 84 29.87 28.82 4.86
CA THR A 84 30.32 28.56 6.21
C THR A 84 30.07 27.07 6.45
N GLY A 85 31.13 26.31 6.73
CA GLY A 85 31.04 24.89 7.05
C GLY A 85 30.30 24.67 8.36
N ALA A 86 28.97 24.69 8.32
CA ALA A 86 28.15 24.20 9.41
C ALA A 86 28.26 22.67 9.41
N SER A 87 28.68 22.12 10.55
CA SER A 87 28.56 20.68 10.82
C SER A 87 27.09 20.26 10.64
N GLU A 88 26.86 19.04 10.14
CA GLU A 88 25.51 18.47 10.08
C GLU A 88 24.89 18.43 11.49
N ASP A 89 23.57 18.63 11.57
CA ASP A 89 22.83 18.50 12.82
C ASP A 89 22.96 17.07 13.36
N PRO A 90 23.30 16.86 14.65
CA PRO A 90 23.46 15.52 15.21
C PRO A 90 22.25 14.60 15.03
N SER A 91 21.04 15.15 15.04
CA SER A 91 19.79 14.42 14.82
C SER A 91 19.73 13.87 13.40
N VAL A 92 20.18 14.66 12.42
CA VAL A 92 20.27 14.28 11.01
C VAL A 92 21.35 13.23 10.82
N THR A 93 22.50 13.37 11.48
CA THR A 93 23.56 12.34 11.45
C THR A 93 23.06 11.01 12.00
N LEU A 94 22.34 11.01 13.13
CA LEU A 94 21.75 9.80 13.72
C LEU A 94 20.70 9.16 12.80
N PHE A 95 19.87 9.98 12.15
CA PHE A 95 18.90 9.51 11.17
C PHE A 95 19.56 8.82 9.98
N ARG A 96 20.59 9.45 9.41
CA ARG A 96 21.37 8.86 8.32
C ARG A 96 22.10 7.59 8.74
N GLU A 97 22.55 7.48 9.99
CA GLU A 97 23.12 6.23 10.52
C GLU A 97 22.07 5.11 10.53
N TYR A 98 20.84 5.40 10.96
CA TYR A 98 19.78 4.39 10.99
C TYR A 98 19.33 3.95 9.58
N LEU A 99 19.25 4.90 8.64
CA LEU A 99 18.90 4.62 7.24
C LEU A 99 19.90 3.69 6.54
N ARG A 100 21.16 3.65 6.97
CA ARG A 100 22.18 2.75 6.41
C ARG A 100 22.05 1.31 6.86
N ILE A 101 21.21 1.03 7.85
CA ILE A 101 20.95 -0.34 8.27
C ILE A 101 19.99 -0.96 7.27
N ASP A 102 20.47 -1.93 6.50
CA ASP A 102 19.68 -2.61 5.49
C ASP A 102 18.67 -3.59 6.14
N THR A 103 17.45 -3.12 6.32
CA THR A 103 16.31 -3.88 6.83
C THR A 103 15.32 -4.23 5.71
N VAL A 104 15.82 -4.44 4.48
CA VAL A 104 14.99 -4.71 3.32
C VAL A 104 14.45 -6.14 3.28
N HIS A 105 13.19 -6.30 2.90
CA HIS A 105 12.65 -7.62 2.56
C HIS A 105 13.32 -8.21 1.30
N PRO A 106 13.48 -9.55 1.22
CA PRO A 106 12.91 -10.58 2.10
C PRO A 106 13.81 -11.00 3.28
N LYS A 107 14.98 -10.39 3.48
CA LYS A 107 15.96 -10.75 4.52
C LYS A 107 16.41 -9.53 5.34
N PRO A 108 15.48 -8.86 6.03
CA PRO A 108 15.78 -7.67 6.82
C PRO A 108 16.77 -7.96 7.94
N ASP A 109 17.81 -7.13 8.13
CA ASP A 109 18.72 -7.19 9.28
C ASP A 109 18.10 -6.55 10.53
N TYR A 110 17.06 -7.20 11.07
CA TYR A 110 16.39 -6.75 12.30
C TYR A 110 17.35 -6.67 13.49
N ASP A 111 18.33 -7.56 13.56
CA ASP A 111 19.29 -7.57 14.66
C ASP A 111 20.15 -6.30 14.68
N ALA A 112 20.59 -5.81 13.52
CA ALA A 112 21.31 -4.53 13.44
C ALA A 112 20.42 -3.36 13.82
N ALA A 113 19.17 -3.33 13.39
CA ALA A 113 18.21 -2.29 13.79
C ALA A 113 17.97 -2.29 15.30
N VAL A 114 17.72 -3.46 15.89
CA VAL A 114 17.52 -3.62 17.34
C VAL A 114 18.78 -3.17 18.11
N ARG A 115 19.99 -3.58 17.69
CA ARG A 115 21.24 -3.14 18.34
C ARG A 115 21.43 -1.62 18.27
N PHE A 116 21.14 -1.01 17.11
CA PHE A 116 21.24 0.43 16.94
C PHE A 116 20.27 1.18 17.87
N LEU A 117 18.99 0.79 17.86
CA LEU A 117 17.94 1.44 18.65
C LEU A 117 18.14 1.21 20.16
N GLU A 118 18.58 0.01 20.57
CA GLU A 118 18.95 -0.29 21.95
C GLU A 118 20.11 0.59 22.44
N ARG A 119 21.14 0.80 21.60
CA ARG A 119 22.24 1.73 21.91
C ARG A 119 21.73 3.16 22.09
N VAL A 120 20.90 3.66 21.18
CA VAL A 120 20.35 5.02 21.29
C VAL A 120 19.50 5.14 22.55
N GLY A 121 18.59 4.20 22.81
CA GLY A 121 17.76 4.17 24.02
C GLY A 121 18.56 4.13 25.32
N THR A 122 19.60 3.30 25.36
CA THR A 122 20.50 3.20 26.52
C THR A 122 21.23 4.52 26.78
N ASN A 123 21.74 5.18 25.73
CA ASN A 123 22.39 6.49 25.85
C ASN A 123 21.43 7.59 26.36
N LEU A 124 20.13 7.45 26.11
CA LEU A 124 19.08 8.33 26.65
C LEU A 124 18.62 7.93 28.06
N GLY A 125 19.16 6.86 28.63
CA GLY A 125 18.73 6.32 29.93
C GLY A 125 17.28 5.84 29.91
N LEU A 126 16.87 5.17 28.83
CA LEU A 126 15.57 4.49 28.72
C LEU A 126 15.75 3.02 29.11
N ALA A 127 14.78 2.46 29.83
CA ALA A 127 14.79 1.02 30.12
C ALA A 127 14.50 0.24 28.82
N CYS A 128 15.23 -0.86 28.60
CA CYS A 128 15.17 -1.66 27.37
C CYS A 128 14.60 -3.06 27.67
N GLN A 129 13.67 -3.52 26.84
CA GLN A 129 13.19 -4.90 26.84
C GLN A 129 13.10 -5.41 25.39
N LYS A 130 13.54 -6.64 25.15
CA LYS A 130 13.45 -7.32 23.86
C LYS A 130 12.47 -8.48 24.00
N VAL A 131 11.47 -8.55 23.13
CA VAL A 131 10.43 -9.59 23.14
C VAL A 131 10.43 -10.29 21.79
N GLU A 132 10.87 -11.54 21.76
CA GLU A 132 10.75 -12.37 20.56
C GLU A 132 9.31 -12.87 20.43
N VAL A 133 8.60 -12.38 19.41
CA VAL A 133 7.19 -12.71 19.16
C VAL A 133 7.03 -13.87 18.17
N CYS A 134 8.04 -14.07 17.34
CA CYS A 134 8.21 -15.19 16.41
C CYS A 134 9.71 -15.41 16.21
N GLN A 135 10.12 -16.60 15.76
CA GLN A 135 11.52 -16.92 15.51
C GLN A 135 12.19 -15.84 14.64
N GLY A 136 13.21 -15.17 15.21
CA GLY A 136 13.96 -14.10 14.56
C GLY A 136 13.20 -12.77 14.41
N ARG A 137 12.07 -12.59 15.09
CA ARG A 137 11.24 -11.39 15.08
C ARG A 137 11.13 -10.84 16.50
N VAL A 138 11.97 -9.86 16.79
CA VAL A 138 12.07 -9.22 18.10
C VAL A 138 11.41 -7.86 18.04
N VAL A 139 10.46 -7.62 18.95
CA VAL A 139 9.97 -6.28 19.28
C VAL A 139 10.89 -5.69 20.33
N LEU A 140 11.50 -4.54 20.02
CA LEU A 140 12.27 -3.77 20.99
C LEU A 140 11.35 -2.75 21.67
N ILE A 141 11.37 -2.72 23.00
CA ILE A 141 10.61 -1.79 23.82
C ILE A 141 11.60 -0.90 24.56
N LEU A 142 11.48 0.41 24.38
CA LEU A 142 12.18 1.41 25.18
C LEU A 142 11.18 2.13 26.09
N THR A 143 11.55 2.38 27.35
CA THR A 143 10.62 2.96 28.33
C THR A 143 11.22 4.17 29.02
N TRP A 144 10.49 5.29 28.93
CA TRP A 144 10.66 6.44 29.80
C TRP A 144 9.62 6.36 30.92
N GLN A 145 10.06 5.92 32.09
CA GLN A 145 9.19 5.73 33.26
C GLN A 145 8.56 7.05 33.72
N GLY A 146 7.23 7.06 33.83
CA GLY A 146 6.47 8.17 34.42
C GLY A 146 6.52 8.18 35.94
N THR A 147 6.17 9.30 36.57
CA THR A 147 6.14 9.44 38.04
C THR A 147 4.95 8.74 38.68
N ASN A 148 3.90 8.40 37.92
CA ASN A 148 2.79 7.56 38.36
C ASN A 148 2.51 6.44 37.33
N PRO A 149 3.26 5.32 37.40
CA PRO A 149 3.15 4.21 36.44
C PRO A 149 1.80 3.48 36.41
N ARG A 150 0.89 3.78 37.35
CA ARG A 150 -0.46 3.20 37.38
C ARG A 150 -1.39 3.83 36.34
N LEU A 151 -1.10 5.06 35.91
CA LEU A 151 -1.82 5.69 34.80
C LEU A 151 -1.50 4.96 33.50
N ARG A 152 -2.46 4.94 32.57
CA ARG A 152 -2.24 4.37 31.24
C ARG A 152 -1.14 5.14 30.51
N SER A 153 -0.30 4.41 29.81
CA SER A 153 0.88 4.94 29.14
C SER A 153 0.58 5.52 27.76
N ILE A 154 1.55 6.25 27.23
CA ILE A 154 1.62 6.60 25.80
C ILE A 154 2.52 5.59 25.11
N LEU A 155 2.09 5.07 23.97
CA LEU A 155 2.89 4.22 23.11
C LEU A 155 3.29 4.98 21.83
N LEU A 156 4.58 4.99 21.51
CA LEU A 156 5.12 5.51 20.25
C LEU A 156 5.55 4.30 19.43
N ASN A 157 4.73 3.88 18.47
CA ASN A 157 5.00 2.75 17.63
C ASN A 157 5.78 3.16 16.37
N SER A 158 6.70 2.30 15.96
CA SER A 158 7.35 2.36 14.66
C SER A 158 7.73 0.97 14.19
N HIS A 159 7.65 0.71 12.89
CA HIS A 159 8.25 -0.49 12.31
C HIS A 159 9.73 -0.26 11.94
N THR A 160 10.44 -1.35 11.63
CA THR A 160 11.89 -1.36 11.39
C THR A 160 12.30 -1.86 10.01
N ASP A 161 11.48 -2.70 9.38
CA ASP A 161 11.67 -3.19 8.02
C ASP A 161 11.33 -2.14 6.97
N VAL A 162 11.79 -2.42 5.75
CA VAL A 162 11.48 -1.60 4.58
C VAL A 162 11.20 -2.48 3.36
N VAL A 163 10.41 -1.98 2.41
CA VAL A 163 10.14 -2.68 1.15
C VAL A 163 11.36 -2.78 0.21
N PRO A 164 11.39 -3.77 -0.70
CA PRO A 164 12.40 -3.90 -1.75
C PRO A 164 12.66 -2.63 -2.57
N VAL A 165 13.84 -2.60 -3.20
CA VAL A 165 14.30 -1.52 -4.07
C VAL A 165 14.76 -2.07 -5.42
N PHE A 166 14.60 -1.27 -6.47
CA PHE A 166 15.17 -1.50 -7.79
C PHE A 166 16.30 -0.48 -7.99
N GLU A 167 17.52 -0.83 -7.57
CA GLU A 167 18.67 0.08 -7.47
C GLU A 167 18.93 0.86 -8.77
N GLU A 168 18.67 0.28 -9.93
CA GLU A 168 18.83 0.88 -11.25
C GLU A 168 17.96 2.14 -11.47
N HIS A 169 16.91 2.33 -10.67
CA HIS A 169 16.01 3.48 -10.73
C HIS A 169 16.32 4.55 -9.67
N TRP A 170 17.33 4.31 -8.83
CA TRP A 170 17.76 5.27 -7.82
C TRP A 170 18.90 6.16 -8.31
N THR A 171 18.79 7.44 -7.97
CA THR A 171 19.80 8.47 -8.23
C THR A 171 21.01 8.29 -7.32
N TYR A 172 20.77 7.81 -6.09
CA TYR A 172 21.78 7.49 -5.08
C TYR A 172 21.52 6.10 -4.52
N PRO A 173 22.56 5.34 -4.10
CA PRO A 173 22.34 4.03 -3.50
C PRO A 173 21.35 4.09 -2.32
N PRO A 174 20.31 3.25 -2.29
CA PRO A 174 19.15 3.40 -1.40
C PRO A 174 19.47 3.26 0.09
N PHE A 175 20.63 2.71 0.45
CA PHE A 175 21.06 2.49 1.83
C PHE A 175 22.33 3.26 2.20
N GLU A 176 22.73 4.28 1.44
CA GLU A 176 23.89 5.13 1.77
C GLU A 176 23.50 6.42 2.52
N ALA A 177 22.19 6.73 2.55
CA ALA A 177 21.64 7.94 3.14
C ALA A 177 22.37 9.20 2.64
N VAL A 178 22.44 9.36 1.32
CA VAL A 178 23.10 10.51 0.69
C VAL A 178 22.27 11.75 0.93
N LYS A 179 22.89 12.80 1.47
CA LYS A 179 22.28 14.12 1.59
C LYS A 179 22.77 15.01 0.45
N ASP A 180 21.86 15.52 -0.37
CA ASP A 180 22.21 16.43 -1.45
C ASP A 180 22.45 17.87 -0.95
N SER A 181 22.79 18.77 -1.87
CA SER A 181 23.04 20.18 -1.56
C SER A 181 21.77 20.98 -1.19
N GLN A 182 20.58 20.41 -1.41
CA GLN A 182 19.29 20.99 -1.00
C GLN A 182 18.83 20.45 0.37
N GLY A 183 19.61 19.57 1.00
CA GLY A 183 19.28 18.95 2.27
C GLY A 183 18.33 17.76 2.16
N ASN A 184 18.08 17.23 0.96
CA ASN A 184 17.27 16.02 0.79
C ASN A 184 18.12 14.80 1.11
N ILE A 185 17.64 13.97 2.04
CA ILE A 185 18.30 12.73 2.46
C ILE A 185 17.63 11.58 1.72
N TYR A 186 18.32 11.03 0.72
CA TYR A 186 17.81 9.92 -0.09
C TYR A 186 18.17 8.59 0.56
N ALA A 187 17.15 7.81 0.88
CA ALA A 187 17.27 6.44 1.34
C ALA A 187 15.91 5.75 1.35
N ARG A 188 15.90 4.43 1.21
CA ARG A 188 14.72 3.63 1.53
C ARG A 188 14.45 3.72 3.04
N GLY A 189 13.22 4.04 3.39
CA GLY A 189 12.77 4.27 4.77
C GLY A 189 12.98 5.70 5.27
N ALA A 190 13.37 6.64 4.40
CA ALA A 190 13.46 8.06 4.74
C ALA A 190 12.09 8.69 5.09
N GLN A 191 11.00 8.18 4.51
CA GLN A 191 9.61 8.50 4.81
C GLN A 191 8.91 7.37 5.56
N ASP A 192 9.24 6.10 5.27
CA ASP A 192 8.48 4.93 5.74
C ASP A 192 9.36 3.86 6.44
N MET A 193 9.49 3.87 7.76
CA MET A 193 9.15 4.98 8.66
C MET A 193 10.29 5.33 9.62
N LYS A 194 11.55 5.04 9.21
CA LYS A 194 12.73 5.25 10.06
C LYS A 194 12.91 6.70 10.51
N CYS A 195 12.34 7.68 9.78
CA CYS A 195 12.31 9.07 10.22
C CYS A 195 11.54 9.24 11.53
N VAL A 196 10.36 8.65 11.64
CA VAL A 196 9.48 8.73 12.82
C VAL A 196 10.17 8.11 14.04
N SER A 197 10.82 6.95 13.87
CA SER A 197 11.66 6.32 14.90
C SER A 197 12.66 7.29 15.54
N ILE A 198 13.43 8.01 14.70
CA ILE A 198 14.47 8.91 15.18
C ILE A 198 13.87 10.22 15.70
N GLN A 199 12.78 10.70 15.11
CA GLN A 199 12.09 11.88 15.59
C GLN A 199 11.53 11.68 17.01
N TYR A 200 10.98 10.51 17.33
CA TYR A 200 10.57 10.17 18.69
C TYR A 200 11.75 10.17 19.67
N LEU A 201 12.84 9.50 19.32
CA LEU A 201 14.03 9.40 20.19
C LEU A 201 14.66 10.77 20.44
N GLU A 202 14.77 11.61 19.41
CA GLU A 202 15.33 12.96 19.52
C GLU A 202 14.40 13.93 20.26
N ALA A 203 13.08 13.81 20.11
CA ALA A 203 12.13 14.58 20.91
C ALA A 203 12.27 14.23 22.41
N ILE A 204 12.38 12.94 22.73
CA ILE A 204 12.65 12.48 24.09
C ILE A 204 14.00 13.00 24.60
N ARG A 205 15.06 12.94 23.78
CA ARG A 205 16.37 13.47 24.16
C ARG A 205 16.30 14.95 24.55
N ARG A 206 15.62 15.77 23.76
CA ARG A 206 15.44 17.21 24.03
C ARG A 206 14.67 17.44 25.32
N LEU A 207 13.54 16.75 25.51
CA LEU A 207 12.72 16.88 26.72
C LEU A 207 13.46 16.42 27.99
N LYS A 208 14.27 15.36 27.91
CA LYS A 208 15.11 14.93 29.04
C LYS A 208 16.22 15.93 29.35
N ALA A 209 16.84 16.52 28.32
CA ALA A 209 17.84 17.58 28.50
C ALA A 209 17.26 18.85 29.15
N GLU A 210 15.97 19.13 28.92
CA GLU A 210 15.21 20.19 29.60
C GLU A 210 14.79 19.83 31.04
N GLY A 211 15.07 18.61 31.51
CA GLY A 211 14.67 18.15 32.84
C GLY A 211 13.17 17.88 32.99
N LYS A 212 12.45 17.61 31.88
CA LYS A 212 11.03 17.27 31.93
C LYS A 212 10.81 15.92 32.61
N CYS A 213 9.71 15.81 33.33
CA CYS A 213 9.17 14.57 33.89
C CYS A 213 7.65 14.58 33.70
N PHE A 214 7.07 13.41 33.45
CA PHE A 214 5.62 13.27 33.21
C PHE A 214 4.99 12.25 34.15
N ALA A 215 3.69 12.39 34.41
CA ALA A 215 2.97 11.44 35.25
C ALA A 215 2.84 10.07 34.58
N ARG A 216 2.48 10.07 33.30
CA ARG A 216 2.31 8.85 32.49
C ARG A 216 3.66 8.35 31.98
N THR A 217 3.78 7.03 31.89
CA THR A 217 4.91 6.37 31.24
C THR A 217 4.82 6.55 29.72
N ILE A 218 5.96 6.74 29.05
CA ILE A 218 6.06 6.75 27.59
C ILE A 218 6.86 5.51 27.17
N HIS A 219 6.26 4.66 26.36
CA HIS A 219 6.90 3.52 25.73
C HIS A 219 7.15 3.81 24.25
N LEU A 220 8.24 3.28 23.71
CA LEU A 220 8.48 3.18 22.28
C LEU A 220 8.54 1.70 21.92
N THR A 221 7.84 1.30 20.86
CA THR A 221 7.96 -0.03 20.26
C THR A 221 8.57 0.07 18.89
N PHE A 222 9.58 -0.75 18.63
CA PHE A 222 10.17 -0.93 17.32
C PHE A 222 9.89 -2.36 16.87
N VAL A 223 9.06 -2.47 15.83
CA VAL A 223 8.37 -3.70 15.48
C VAL A 223 8.86 -4.21 14.11
N PRO A 224 9.05 -5.52 13.94
CA PRO A 224 9.34 -6.09 12.63
C PRO A 224 8.04 -6.46 11.88
N ASP A 225 8.15 -6.71 10.58
CA ASP A 225 7.15 -7.41 9.74
C ASP A 225 6.00 -6.54 9.22
N GLU A 226 5.94 -5.24 9.52
CA GLU A 226 4.82 -4.35 9.13
C GLU A 226 4.62 -4.38 7.61
N GLU A 227 5.71 -4.20 6.84
CA GLU A 227 5.72 -4.07 5.38
C GLU A 227 5.24 -5.35 4.63
N VAL A 228 5.09 -6.46 5.35
CA VAL A 228 4.55 -7.73 4.84
C VAL A 228 3.26 -8.16 5.55
N GLY A 229 2.65 -7.25 6.30
CA GLY A 229 1.33 -7.38 6.92
C GLY A 229 1.32 -7.40 8.45
N GLY A 230 2.45 -7.25 9.13
CA GLY A 230 2.56 -7.17 10.60
C GLY A 230 2.10 -8.43 11.35
N HIS A 231 1.77 -9.52 10.63
CA HIS A 231 1.24 -10.76 11.18
C HIS A 231 2.25 -11.43 12.11
N LYS A 232 3.55 -11.34 11.79
CA LYS A 232 4.63 -11.86 12.62
C LYS A 232 5.31 -10.82 13.51
N GLY A 233 4.72 -9.62 13.58
CA GLY A 233 5.15 -8.50 14.39
C GLY A 233 4.08 -8.12 15.40
N MET A 234 3.45 -6.95 15.16
CA MET A 234 2.48 -6.36 16.07
C MET A 234 1.30 -7.28 16.37
N GLU A 235 0.76 -8.02 15.38
CA GLU A 235 -0.41 -8.89 15.60
C GLU A 235 -0.14 -9.93 16.68
N MET A 236 1.05 -10.54 16.67
CA MET A 236 1.46 -11.46 17.71
C MET A 236 1.82 -10.73 19.01
N PHE A 237 2.45 -9.56 18.91
CA PHE A 237 2.86 -8.78 20.09
C PHE A 237 1.68 -8.34 20.95
N VAL A 238 0.59 -7.83 20.38
CA VAL A 238 -0.57 -7.35 21.16
C VAL A 238 -1.24 -8.44 22.00
N GLN A 239 -1.02 -9.71 21.64
CA GLN A 239 -1.53 -10.88 22.37
C GLN A 239 -0.66 -11.27 23.58
N ARG A 240 0.55 -10.70 23.68
CA ARG A 240 1.55 -11.06 24.67
C ARG A 240 1.29 -10.43 26.05
N PRO A 241 1.70 -11.08 27.16
CA PRO A 241 1.67 -10.45 28.48
C PRO A 241 2.56 -9.19 28.54
N GLU A 242 3.65 -9.14 27.79
CA GLU A 242 4.54 -7.99 27.71
C GLU A 242 3.83 -6.75 27.16
N PHE A 243 3.00 -6.88 26.11
CA PHE A 243 2.18 -5.75 25.61
C PHE A 243 1.14 -5.30 26.65
N ARG A 244 0.45 -6.25 27.30
CA ARG A 244 -0.52 -5.94 28.38
C ARG A 244 0.15 -5.18 29.53
N ALA A 245 1.40 -5.52 29.86
CA ALA A 245 2.18 -4.86 30.91
C ALA A 245 2.56 -3.41 30.57
N LEU A 246 2.56 -3.02 29.29
CA LEU A 246 2.76 -1.62 28.90
C LEU A 246 1.62 -0.71 29.36
N ASN A 247 0.46 -1.26 29.73
CA ASN A 247 -0.70 -0.50 30.21
C ASN A 247 -1.10 0.62 29.24
N VAL A 248 -1.13 0.35 27.94
CA VAL A 248 -1.33 1.36 26.89
C VAL A 248 -2.67 2.09 27.05
N GLY A 249 -2.62 3.42 27.01
CA GLY A 249 -3.79 4.30 27.00
C GLY A 249 -4.06 4.91 25.63
N PHE A 250 -3.00 5.23 24.90
CA PHE A 250 -3.04 5.84 23.57
C PHE A 250 -1.75 5.56 22.81
N ALA A 251 -1.84 5.38 21.50
CA ALA A 251 -0.69 5.15 20.63
C ALA A 251 -0.59 6.17 19.49
N LEU A 252 0.65 6.55 19.17
CA LEU A 252 1.01 7.19 17.90
C LEU A 252 1.74 6.16 17.03
N ASP A 253 1.49 6.22 15.73
CA ASP A 253 2.09 5.35 14.72
C ASP A 253 2.39 6.16 13.45
N GLU A 254 2.86 5.51 12.38
CA GLU A 254 3.11 6.19 11.11
C GLU A 254 1.88 6.86 10.50
N GLY A 255 2.13 8.00 9.87
CA GLY A 255 1.26 8.58 8.86
C GLY A 255 2.01 8.77 7.53
N LEU A 256 1.51 9.67 6.69
CA LEU A 256 2.04 9.88 5.34
C LEU A 256 2.68 11.24 5.19
N ALA A 257 3.62 11.30 4.24
CA ALA A 257 4.00 12.55 3.63
C ALA A 257 2.79 13.23 2.96
N SER A 258 2.83 14.55 2.87
CA SER A 258 1.83 15.35 2.19
C SER A 258 2.53 16.38 1.30
N PRO A 259 2.16 16.50 0.02
CA PRO A 259 2.77 17.48 -0.88
C PRO A 259 2.34 18.92 -0.58
N SER A 260 1.34 19.11 0.28
CA SER A 260 0.79 20.42 0.66
C SER A 260 1.21 20.83 2.07
N ASP A 261 0.68 21.94 2.58
CA ASP A 261 0.90 22.38 3.96
C ASP A 261 0.21 21.50 5.02
N THR A 262 -0.72 20.62 4.61
CA THR A 262 -1.50 19.78 5.52
C THR A 262 -0.71 18.58 6.02
N PHE A 263 -0.98 18.14 7.24
CA PHE A 263 -0.56 16.86 7.78
C PHE A 263 -1.76 15.91 7.83
N SER A 264 -1.62 14.73 7.23
CA SER A 264 -2.65 13.69 7.33
C SER A 264 -2.58 13.05 8.72
N VAL A 265 -3.76 12.82 9.30
CA VAL A 265 -3.94 12.13 10.58
C VAL A 265 -4.91 10.98 10.35
N PHE A 266 -4.43 9.77 10.56
CA PHE A 266 -5.21 8.57 10.32
C PHE A 266 -5.78 8.03 11.62
N TYR A 267 -7.10 8.05 11.74
CA TYR A 267 -7.81 7.58 12.93
C TYR A 267 -8.40 6.17 12.74
N GLY A 268 -8.26 5.61 11.54
CA GLY A 268 -8.69 4.28 11.18
C GLY A 268 -8.08 3.88 9.84
N GLU A 269 -8.33 2.64 9.43
CA GLU A 269 -7.79 2.03 8.21
C GLU A 269 -8.88 1.30 7.45
N LYS A 270 -8.65 1.07 6.15
CA LYS A 270 -9.49 0.16 5.40
C LYS A 270 -9.16 -1.29 5.74
N SER A 271 -10.21 -2.10 5.86
CA SER A 271 -10.10 -3.55 5.98
C SER A 271 -9.70 -4.21 4.65
N PRO A 272 -8.58 -4.96 4.59
CA PRO A 272 -8.19 -5.71 3.41
C PRO A 272 -8.90 -7.06 3.32
N TRP A 273 -9.60 -7.28 2.21
CA TRP A 273 -10.17 -8.56 1.81
C TRP A 273 -9.57 -9.00 0.49
N TRP A 274 -8.84 -10.11 0.51
CA TRP A 274 -8.30 -10.75 -0.69
C TRP A 274 -9.12 -12.00 -0.98
N ILE A 275 -9.81 -12.00 -2.11
CA ILE A 275 -10.77 -13.06 -2.46
C ILE A 275 -10.34 -13.75 -3.73
N LYS A 276 -10.34 -15.09 -3.74
CA LYS A 276 -10.25 -15.88 -4.98
C LYS A 276 -11.60 -16.49 -5.28
N VAL A 277 -12.18 -16.10 -6.42
CA VAL A 277 -13.42 -16.67 -6.95
C VAL A 277 -13.06 -17.77 -7.95
N LYS A 278 -13.69 -18.94 -7.85
CA LYS A 278 -13.55 -20.07 -8.77
C LYS A 278 -14.89 -20.36 -9.42
N CYS A 279 -14.89 -20.50 -10.73
CA CYS A 279 -16.05 -20.80 -11.56
C CYS A 279 -15.84 -22.15 -12.26
N MET A 280 -16.65 -23.14 -11.92
CA MET A 280 -16.68 -24.42 -12.63
C MET A 280 -17.69 -24.39 -13.77
N GLY A 281 -17.40 -25.07 -14.88
CA GLY A 281 -18.33 -25.17 -15.99
C GLY A 281 -18.04 -26.33 -16.94
N SER A 282 -18.91 -26.47 -17.94
CA SER A 282 -18.82 -27.55 -18.92
C SER A 282 -17.66 -27.31 -19.89
N PRO A 283 -16.68 -28.24 -20.00
CA PRO A 283 -15.66 -28.17 -21.04
C PRO A 283 -16.19 -28.68 -22.39
N GLY A 284 -15.44 -28.44 -23.45
CA GLY A 284 -15.77 -28.97 -24.77
C GLY A 284 -14.90 -28.40 -25.90
N HIS A 285 -15.14 -28.86 -27.12
CA HIS A 285 -14.43 -28.34 -28.28
C HIS A 285 -14.86 -26.90 -28.58
N GLY A 286 -13.92 -25.99 -28.80
CA GLY A 286 -14.18 -24.55 -29.04
C GLY A 286 -15.01 -24.22 -30.28
N SER A 287 -15.26 -25.20 -31.16
CA SER A 287 -16.16 -25.06 -32.31
C SER A 287 -17.65 -25.27 -31.96
N ARG A 288 -17.97 -25.59 -30.71
CA ARG A 288 -19.34 -25.84 -30.23
C ARG A 288 -19.78 -24.75 -29.26
N PHE A 289 -21.08 -24.43 -29.27
CA PHE A 289 -21.71 -23.57 -28.26
C PHE A 289 -22.01 -24.40 -27.00
N ILE A 290 -20.97 -24.63 -26.20
CA ILE A 290 -21.11 -25.29 -24.90
C ILE A 290 -21.87 -24.35 -23.96
N SER A 291 -22.88 -24.86 -23.27
CA SER A 291 -23.63 -24.12 -22.24
C SER A 291 -23.02 -24.31 -20.86
N ASN A 292 -23.32 -23.38 -19.94
CA ASN A 292 -22.88 -23.45 -18.54
C ASN A 292 -21.35 -23.45 -18.40
N THR A 293 -20.68 -22.62 -19.19
CA THR A 293 -19.21 -22.57 -19.23
C THR A 293 -18.63 -21.82 -18.04
N ALA A 294 -17.39 -22.16 -17.67
CA ALA A 294 -16.67 -21.43 -16.62
C ALA A 294 -16.47 -19.96 -17.00
N ALA A 295 -16.25 -19.68 -18.29
CA ALA A 295 -16.05 -18.33 -18.82
C ALA A 295 -17.30 -17.45 -18.74
N GLU A 296 -18.49 -17.97 -19.05
CA GLU A 296 -19.75 -17.21 -18.92
C GLU A 296 -20.01 -16.80 -17.46
N LYS A 297 -19.75 -17.71 -16.51
CA LYS A 297 -19.89 -17.43 -15.08
C LYS A 297 -18.86 -16.42 -14.60
N MET A 298 -17.60 -16.59 -14.99
CA MET A 298 -16.53 -15.66 -14.63
C MET A 298 -16.80 -14.26 -15.20
N HIS A 299 -17.32 -14.18 -16.43
CA HIS A 299 -17.75 -12.91 -17.02
C HIS A 299 -18.82 -12.21 -16.17
N LYS A 300 -19.83 -12.94 -15.66
CA LYS A 300 -20.85 -12.37 -14.76
C LYS A 300 -20.26 -11.88 -13.44
N VAL A 301 -19.37 -12.67 -12.80
CA VAL A 301 -18.68 -12.28 -11.56
C VAL A 301 -17.90 -10.98 -11.77
N ILE A 302 -17.02 -10.95 -12.78
CA ILE A 302 -16.21 -9.77 -13.10
C ILE A 302 -17.11 -8.56 -13.40
N THR A 303 -18.19 -8.75 -14.16
CA THR A 303 -19.15 -7.67 -14.46
C THR A 303 -19.76 -7.08 -13.19
N SER A 304 -20.25 -7.92 -12.26
CA SER A 304 -20.84 -7.43 -11.00
C SER A 304 -19.81 -6.70 -10.12
N PHE A 305 -18.62 -7.27 -9.96
CA PHE A 305 -17.56 -6.70 -9.15
C PHE A 305 -17.06 -5.36 -9.72
N LEU A 306 -16.85 -5.27 -11.04
CA LEU A 306 -16.38 -4.05 -11.68
C LEU A 306 -17.48 -2.99 -11.81
N ALA A 307 -18.75 -3.38 -11.90
CA ALA A 307 -19.87 -2.44 -11.81
C ALA A 307 -19.90 -1.78 -10.42
N PHE A 308 -19.72 -2.55 -9.35
CA PHE A 308 -19.60 -2.01 -8.00
C PHE A 308 -18.39 -1.07 -7.85
N ARG A 309 -17.21 -1.49 -8.35
CA ARG A 309 -16.02 -0.63 -8.38
C ARG A 309 -16.31 0.72 -9.06
N GLU A 310 -16.97 0.70 -10.21
CA GLU A 310 -17.29 1.93 -10.92
C GLU A 310 -18.26 2.80 -10.12
N SER A 311 -19.24 2.22 -9.42
CA SER A 311 -20.12 2.98 -8.53
C SER A 311 -19.36 3.68 -7.39
N GLU A 312 -18.38 3.02 -6.76
CA GLU A 312 -17.56 3.62 -5.69
C GLU A 312 -16.63 4.70 -6.24
N LYS A 313 -16.10 4.51 -7.45
CA LYS A 313 -15.31 5.53 -8.15
C LYS A 313 -16.14 6.77 -8.49
N GLN A 314 -17.40 6.58 -8.91
CA GLN A 314 -18.30 7.70 -9.15
C GLN A 314 -18.66 8.41 -7.84
N ARG A 315 -18.91 7.66 -6.75
CA ARG A 315 -19.17 8.22 -5.42
C ARG A 315 -18.03 9.15 -4.97
N LEU A 316 -16.78 8.67 -5.09
CA LEU A 316 -15.58 9.47 -4.78
C LEU A 316 -15.45 10.73 -5.65
N LYS A 317 -15.80 10.64 -6.95
CA LYS A 317 -15.74 11.80 -7.85
C LYS A 317 -16.85 12.80 -7.61
N SER A 318 -18.03 12.35 -7.21
CA SER A 318 -19.22 13.19 -7.05
C SER A 318 -19.26 13.96 -5.74
N ASP A 319 -18.49 13.51 -4.74
CA ASP A 319 -18.48 14.11 -3.41
C ASP A 319 -17.05 14.48 -3.00
N SER A 320 -16.75 15.78 -3.07
CA SER A 320 -15.43 16.32 -2.72
C SER A 320 -15.11 16.25 -1.22
N SER A 321 -16.09 15.91 -0.36
CA SER A 321 -15.83 15.66 1.06
C SER A 321 -15.24 14.28 1.31
N LEU A 322 -15.39 13.35 0.36
CA LEU A 322 -14.83 12.00 0.47
C LEU A 322 -13.37 12.00 0.05
N THR A 323 -12.59 11.22 0.79
CA THR A 323 -11.23 10.84 0.44
C THR A 323 -11.22 9.41 -0.10
N LEU A 324 -10.06 8.98 -0.62
CA LEU A 324 -9.89 7.60 -1.02
C LEU A 324 -10.18 6.64 0.15
N GLY A 325 -9.88 7.06 1.39
CA GLY A 325 -10.16 6.33 2.63
C GLY A 325 -11.63 5.98 2.84
N ASP A 326 -12.56 6.76 2.29
CA ASP A 326 -13.99 6.70 2.60
C ASP A 326 -14.81 5.82 1.65
N VAL A 327 -14.20 5.32 0.57
CA VAL A 327 -14.87 4.47 -0.43
C VAL A 327 -14.27 3.07 -0.49
N THR A 328 -15.03 2.08 -0.93
CA THR A 328 -14.51 0.73 -1.15
C THR A 328 -13.75 0.69 -2.46
N SER A 329 -12.46 0.31 -2.42
CA SER A 329 -11.71 0.02 -3.65
C SER A 329 -11.74 -1.47 -3.93
N LEU A 330 -12.02 -1.86 -5.16
CA LEU A 330 -12.06 -3.25 -5.61
C LEU A 330 -11.27 -3.38 -6.92
N ASN A 331 -10.30 -4.27 -6.96
CA ASN A 331 -9.44 -4.48 -8.13
C ASN A 331 -9.37 -5.97 -8.50
N LEU A 332 -9.57 -6.29 -9.78
CA LEU A 332 -9.21 -7.60 -10.34
C LEU A 332 -7.69 -7.65 -10.48
N THR A 333 -7.03 -8.52 -9.71
CA THR A 333 -5.57 -8.61 -9.63
C THR A 333 -5.02 -9.87 -10.29
N MET A 334 -5.84 -10.92 -10.43
CA MET A 334 -5.45 -12.19 -11.05
C MET A 334 -6.58 -12.75 -11.90
N LEU A 335 -6.25 -13.38 -13.02
CA LEU A 335 -7.19 -14.11 -13.86
C LEU A 335 -6.53 -15.35 -14.44
N GLU A 336 -7.13 -16.51 -14.23
CA GLU A 336 -6.59 -17.84 -14.56
C GLU A 336 -7.67 -18.69 -15.27
N GLY A 337 -7.27 -19.50 -16.24
CA GLY A 337 -8.14 -20.48 -16.89
C GLY A 337 -7.73 -20.86 -18.32
N GLY A 338 -8.19 -22.03 -18.76
CA GLY A 338 -7.89 -22.56 -20.10
C GLY A 338 -6.57 -23.34 -20.18
N VAL A 339 -6.52 -24.28 -21.13
CA VAL A 339 -5.34 -25.15 -21.35
C VAL A 339 -4.90 -25.20 -22.82
N SER A 340 -5.78 -24.87 -23.76
CA SER A 340 -5.52 -24.85 -25.21
C SER A 340 -6.56 -23.98 -25.92
N PHE A 341 -6.21 -23.39 -27.06
CA PHE A 341 -7.09 -22.49 -27.83
C PHE A 341 -8.39 -23.14 -28.31
N ASN A 342 -8.40 -24.46 -28.53
CA ASN A 342 -9.56 -25.20 -29.04
C ASN A 342 -10.35 -25.94 -27.95
N VAL A 343 -10.07 -25.69 -26.67
CA VAL A 343 -10.73 -26.33 -25.53
C VAL A 343 -11.41 -25.28 -24.66
N VAL A 344 -12.73 -25.37 -24.54
CA VAL A 344 -13.52 -24.60 -23.56
C VAL A 344 -13.10 -25.04 -22.15
N PRO A 345 -12.71 -24.11 -21.27
CA PRO A 345 -12.22 -24.45 -19.93
C PRO A 345 -13.31 -25.06 -19.05
N SER A 346 -12.94 -26.09 -18.28
CA SER A 346 -13.78 -26.62 -17.19
C SER A 346 -13.77 -25.73 -15.95
N GLU A 347 -12.75 -24.88 -15.81
CA GLU A 347 -12.54 -24.01 -14.64
C GLU A 347 -11.92 -22.68 -15.07
N MET A 348 -12.34 -21.60 -14.40
CA MET A 348 -11.66 -20.31 -14.38
C MET A 348 -11.62 -19.76 -12.97
N ALA A 349 -10.56 -19.03 -12.63
CA ALA A 349 -10.41 -18.38 -11.34
C ALA A 349 -10.02 -16.90 -11.49
N ALA A 350 -10.45 -16.07 -10.55
CA ALA A 350 -10.11 -14.65 -10.49
C ALA A 350 -9.79 -14.23 -9.06
N GLY A 351 -8.71 -13.46 -8.89
CA GLY A 351 -8.31 -12.86 -7.62
C GLY A 351 -8.71 -11.40 -7.56
N PHE A 352 -9.23 -10.96 -6.42
CA PHE A 352 -9.62 -9.58 -6.16
C PHE A 352 -8.98 -9.05 -4.88
N ASP A 353 -8.42 -7.85 -4.93
CA ASP A 353 -8.06 -7.05 -3.75
C ASP A 353 -9.19 -6.04 -3.49
N ILE A 354 -9.80 -6.14 -2.32
CA ILE A 354 -10.85 -5.25 -1.85
C ILE A 354 -10.37 -4.55 -0.57
N ARG A 355 -10.44 -3.22 -0.53
CA ARG A 355 -10.17 -2.40 0.66
C ARG A 355 -11.44 -1.67 1.06
N ILE A 356 -11.93 -1.95 2.27
CA ILE A 356 -13.27 -1.58 2.71
C ILE A 356 -13.16 -0.56 3.87
N PRO A 357 -13.79 0.62 3.79
CA PRO A 357 -13.77 1.59 4.88
C PRO A 357 -14.51 1.09 6.12
N PRO A 358 -14.20 1.62 7.33
CA PRO A 358 -14.86 1.23 8.57
C PRO A 358 -16.36 1.60 8.60
N THR A 359 -16.82 2.45 7.69
CA THR A 359 -18.21 2.89 7.57
C THR A 359 -19.12 1.90 6.83
N VAL A 360 -18.56 0.87 6.19
CA VAL A 360 -19.33 -0.15 5.46
C VAL A 360 -19.61 -1.35 6.37
N ASP A 361 -20.86 -1.81 6.44
CA ASP A 361 -21.19 -3.05 7.15
C ASP A 361 -20.54 -4.26 6.44
N LEU A 362 -19.50 -4.82 7.07
CA LEU A 362 -18.76 -5.93 6.50
C LEU A 362 -19.63 -7.19 6.31
N LYS A 363 -20.59 -7.47 7.20
CA LYS A 363 -21.45 -8.65 7.04
C LYS A 363 -22.39 -8.48 5.85
N ALA A 364 -22.97 -7.29 5.70
CA ALA A 364 -23.80 -6.97 4.54
C ALA A 364 -22.99 -7.01 3.23
N PHE A 365 -21.75 -6.51 3.25
CA PHE A 365 -20.88 -6.55 2.08
C PHE A 365 -20.42 -7.97 1.72
N GLU A 366 -20.14 -8.84 2.70
CA GLU A 366 -19.89 -10.26 2.46
C GLU A 366 -21.09 -10.95 1.80
N GLU A 367 -22.31 -10.65 2.28
CA GLU A 367 -23.53 -11.20 1.69
C GLU A 367 -23.73 -10.69 0.26
N GLN A 368 -23.35 -9.43 -0.03
CA GLN A 368 -23.36 -8.88 -1.40
C GLN A 368 -22.40 -9.62 -2.33
N VAL A 369 -21.17 -9.90 -1.86
CA VAL A 369 -20.19 -10.73 -2.60
C VAL A 369 -20.74 -12.14 -2.86
N ALA A 370 -21.34 -12.75 -1.83
CA ALA A 370 -21.97 -14.06 -1.96
C ALA A 370 -23.13 -14.04 -2.96
N ALA A 371 -23.96 -12.98 -2.95
CA ALA A 371 -25.06 -12.81 -3.89
C ALA A 371 -24.57 -12.68 -5.35
N TRP A 372 -23.50 -11.92 -5.61
CA TRP A 372 -22.89 -11.86 -6.95
C TRP A 372 -22.39 -13.23 -7.42
N CYS A 373 -21.74 -13.99 -6.54
CA CYS A 373 -21.26 -15.33 -6.87
C CYS A 373 -22.43 -16.29 -7.17
N ARG A 374 -23.48 -16.30 -6.32
CA ARG A 374 -24.69 -17.12 -6.55
C ARG A 374 -25.42 -16.72 -7.84
N GLY A 375 -25.51 -15.42 -8.13
CA GLY A 375 -26.13 -14.90 -9.35
C GLY A 375 -25.37 -15.25 -10.64
N ALA A 376 -24.07 -15.55 -10.55
CA ALA A 376 -23.29 -15.97 -11.72
C ALA A 376 -23.68 -17.39 -12.19
N GLY A 377 -24.03 -18.28 -11.26
CA GLY A 377 -24.59 -19.62 -11.52
C GLY A 377 -24.03 -20.69 -10.58
N ASP A 378 -24.54 -21.92 -10.72
CA ASP A 378 -24.11 -23.06 -9.90
C ASP A 378 -22.61 -23.36 -10.07
N GLY A 379 -21.95 -23.83 -9.01
CA GLY A 379 -20.52 -24.17 -9.05
C GLY A 379 -19.58 -22.95 -9.09
N VAL A 380 -20.09 -21.76 -8.76
CA VAL A 380 -19.28 -20.59 -8.44
C VAL A 380 -19.07 -20.52 -6.93
N THR A 381 -17.81 -20.52 -6.51
CA THR A 381 -17.41 -20.46 -5.10
C THR A 381 -16.36 -19.37 -4.91
N TYR A 382 -16.18 -18.90 -3.68
CA TYR A 382 -15.10 -17.99 -3.34
C TYR A 382 -14.48 -18.35 -2.01
N GLU A 383 -13.21 -18.01 -1.84
CA GLU A 383 -12.46 -18.17 -0.60
C GLU A 383 -11.70 -16.88 -0.26
N PHE A 384 -11.53 -16.61 1.03
CA PHE A 384 -10.70 -15.51 1.50
C PHE A 384 -9.26 -15.99 1.70
N HIS A 385 -8.32 -15.33 1.04
CA HIS A 385 -6.90 -15.43 1.36
C HIS A 385 -6.51 -14.49 2.52
N GLN A 386 -7.20 -13.36 2.62
CA GLN A 386 -7.10 -12.42 3.74
C GLN A 386 -8.49 -11.85 4.02
N LYS A 387 -8.88 -11.78 5.30
CA LYS A 387 -10.17 -11.23 5.73
C LYS A 387 -10.00 -10.50 7.06
N CYS A 388 -9.99 -9.17 7.01
CA CYS A 388 -10.08 -8.33 8.21
C CYS A 388 -11.54 -8.04 8.54
N MET A 389 -11.96 -8.30 9.77
CA MET A 389 -13.31 -7.96 10.28
C MET A 389 -13.28 -6.81 11.28
N ASP A 390 -12.10 -6.29 11.59
CA ASP A 390 -11.94 -5.20 12.54
C ASP A 390 -12.24 -3.85 11.86
N GLN A 391 -13.11 -3.07 12.48
CA GLN A 391 -13.47 -1.72 12.03
C GLN A 391 -13.30 -0.69 13.15
N HIS A 392 -12.46 -0.99 14.14
CA HIS A 392 -12.20 -0.05 15.23
C HIS A 392 -11.51 1.20 14.68
N VAL A 393 -12.06 2.34 15.07
CA VAL A 393 -11.50 3.66 14.80
C VAL A 393 -11.24 4.37 16.12
N THR A 394 -10.24 5.22 16.12
CA THR A 394 -9.94 6.12 17.24
C THR A 394 -10.87 7.34 17.16
N SER A 395 -11.42 7.74 18.30
CA SER A 395 -12.23 8.96 18.38
C SER A 395 -11.39 10.18 18.03
N THR A 396 -11.94 11.07 17.19
CA THR A 396 -11.37 12.40 16.89
C THR A 396 -12.28 13.52 17.40
N GLU A 397 -13.12 13.23 18.40
CA GLU A 397 -13.99 14.22 19.03
C GLU A 397 -13.24 14.98 20.13
N GLU A 398 -13.49 16.29 20.29
CA GLU A 398 -12.85 17.10 21.33
C GLU A 398 -13.25 16.72 22.77
N SER A 399 -14.24 15.82 22.93
CA SER A 399 -14.58 15.18 24.20
C SER A 399 -13.64 14.03 24.56
N ASP A 400 -12.94 13.44 23.58
CA ASP A 400 -11.89 12.46 23.83
C ASP A 400 -10.63 13.16 24.34
N PRO A 401 -10.13 12.80 25.53
CA PRO A 401 -9.02 13.51 26.16
C PRO A 401 -7.68 13.32 25.43
N TRP A 402 -7.47 12.20 24.74
CA TRP A 402 -6.27 11.97 23.94
C TRP A 402 -6.30 12.80 22.67
N TRP A 403 -7.43 12.78 21.97
CA TRP A 403 -7.63 13.62 20.79
C TRP A 403 -7.48 15.09 21.13
N LYS A 404 -8.15 15.57 22.18
CA LYS A 404 -8.08 16.97 22.62
C LYS A 404 -6.64 17.43 22.92
N ALA A 405 -5.83 16.57 23.53
CA ALA A 405 -4.42 16.86 23.79
C ALA A 405 -3.61 16.96 22.48
N PHE A 406 -3.81 16.00 21.56
CA PHE A 406 -3.17 16.00 20.25
C PHE A 406 -3.59 17.21 19.39
N SER A 407 -4.90 17.38 19.17
CA SER A 407 -5.48 18.44 18.35
C SER A 407 -5.20 19.82 18.91
N GLY A 408 -5.16 19.97 20.25
CA GLY A 408 -4.80 21.20 20.94
C GLY A 408 -3.38 21.66 20.60
N VAL A 409 -2.40 20.75 20.67
CA VAL A 409 -1.01 21.06 20.29
C VAL A 409 -0.92 21.44 18.81
N CYS A 410 -1.57 20.68 17.93
CA CYS A 410 -1.58 20.99 16.50
C CYS A 410 -2.17 22.38 16.23
N ARG A 411 -3.24 22.76 16.94
CA ARG A 411 -3.88 24.09 16.85
C ARG A 411 -2.96 25.20 17.35
N ASP A 412 -2.30 25.00 18.49
CA ASP A 412 -1.35 25.96 19.08
C ASP A 412 -0.14 26.20 18.15
N MET A 413 0.31 25.13 17.48
CA MET A 413 1.38 25.18 16.49
C MET A 413 0.90 25.61 15.10
N LYS A 414 -0.40 25.86 14.92
CA LYS A 414 -1.04 26.23 13.64
C LYS A 414 -0.81 25.20 12.53
N LEU A 415 -0.74 23.93 12.89
CA LEU A 415 -0.63 22.82 11.95
C LEU A 415 -2.00 22.60 11.29
N GLN A 416 -2.02 22.51 9.97
CA GLN A 416 -3.23 22.18 9.22
C GLN A 416 -3.38 20.67 9.20
N LEU A 417 -4.42 20.14 9.86
CA LEU A 417 -4.68 18.71 9.90
C LEU A 417 -5.70 18.31 8.84
N LYS A 418 -5.52 17.13 8.26
CA LYS A 418 -6.52 16.45 7.45
C LYS A 418 -6.82 15.08 8.07
N LEU A 419 -8.03 14.91 8.59
CA LEU A 419 -8.45 13.64 9.19
C LEU A 419 -8.90 12.69 8.08
N GLU A 420 -8.33 11.49 8.04
CA GLU A 420 -8.58 10.54 6.96
C GLU A 420 -8.62 9.10 7.48
N ILE A 421 -9.36 8.25 6.79
CA ILE A 421 -9.16 6.81 6.89
C ILE A 421 -7.97 6.44 6.01
N PHE A 422 -7.00 5.73 6.57
CA PHE A 422 -5.83 5.31 5.82
C PHE A 422 -6.26 4.29 4.75
N PRO A 423 -5.90 4.49 3.47
CA PRO A 423 -6.37 3.63 2.38
C PRO A 423 -5.68 2.25 2.35
N ALA A 424 -4.52 2.13 3.00
CA ALA A 424 -3.78 0.89 3.20
C ALA A 424 -3.93 0.42 4.66
N ALA A 425 -2.89 -0.13 5.27
CA ALA A 425 -2.93 -0.63 6.63
C ALA A 425 -1.60 -0.32 7.35
N THR A 426 -1.64 -0.13 8.67
CA THR A 426 -0.47 0.07 9.57
C THR A 426 -0.62 -0.82 10.80
N ASP A 427 0.42 -0.93 11.64
CA ASP A 427 0.34 -1.68 12.90
C ASP A 427 -0.77 -1.19 13.85
N SER A 428 -1.20 0.07 13.72
CA SER A 428 -2.28 0.66 14.50
C SER A 428 -3.58 -0.13 14.46
N ARG A 429 -3.88 -0.89 13.39
CA ARG A 429 -5.08 -1.76 13.37
C ARG A 429 -5.05 -2.82 14.46
N TYR A 430 -3.88 -3.39 14.76
CA TYR A 430 -3.75 -4.40 15.79
C TYR A 430 -3.86 -3.79 17.19
N ILE A 431 -3.34 -2.58 17.36
CA ILE A 431 -3.47 -1.81 18.61
C ILE A 431 -4.95 -1.45 18.87
N ARG A 432 -5.67 -0.97 17.84
CA ARG A 432 -7.11 -0.65 17.92
C ARG A 432 -7.95 -1.90 18.15
N ALA A 433 -7.65 -3.00 17.47
CA ALA A 433 -8.32 -4.29 17.70
C ALA A 433 -8.14 -4.82 19.13
N ALA A 434 -7.00 -4.50 19.78
CA ALA A 434 -6.76 -4.78 21.19
C ALA A 434 -7.48 -3.83 22.16
N GLY A 435 -8.25 -2.86 21.64
CA GLY A 435 -9.05 -1.92 22.42
C GLY A 435 -8.32 -0.63 22.83
N HIS A 436 -7.18 -0.32 22.22
CA HIS A 436 -6.40 0.88 22.52
C HIS A 436 -6.50 1.90 21.38
N PRO A 437 -6.86 3.18 21.65
CA PRO A 437 -6.88 4.20 20.61
C PRO A 437 -5.48 4.43 20.04
N ALA A 438 -5.36 4.43 18.72
CA ALA A 438 -4.13 4.66 17.99
C ALA A 438 -4.39 5.59 16.78
N ILE A 439 -3.53 6.58 16.59
CA ILE A 439 -3.55 7.45 15.41
C ILE A 439 -2.23 7.37 14.64
N GLY A 440 -2.34 7.31 13.32
CA GLY A 440 -1.21 7.42 12.41
C GLY A 440 -0.90 8.89 12.14
N PHE A 441 0.32 9.32 12.42
CA PHE A 441 0.77 10.70 12.22
C PHE A 441 2.27 10.79 12.00
N SER A 442 2.66 11.16 10.78
CA SER A 442 4.05 11.52 10.42
C SER A 442 4.12 13.01 10.10
N PRO A 443 4.96 13.81 10.78
CA PRO A 443 5.06 15.25 10.56
C PRO A 443 5.87 15.58 9.30
N MET A 444 5.35 15.20 8.12
CA MET A 444 6.01 15.31 6.81
C MET A 444 5.16 16.08 5.78
N ASN A 445 4.81 17.34 6.07
CA ASN A 445 4.17 18.19 5.07
C ASN A 445 5.19 18.70 4.02
N ARG A 446 4.70 19.32 2.95
CA ARG A 446 5.49 19.82 1.80
C ARG A 446 6.47 18.80 1.22
N THR A 447 6.12 17.52 1.31
CA THR A 447 6.98 16.40 0.93
C THR A 447 6.21 15.53 -0.07
N PRO A 448 6.79 15.22 -1.25
CA PRO A 448 6.14 14.30 -2.18
C PRO A 448 5.98 12.92 -1.52
N VAL A 449 4.86 12.26 -1.80
CA VAL A 449 4.60 10.90 -1.31
C VAL A 449 5.45 9.93 -2.14
N LEU A 450 6.55 9.45 -1.56
CA LEU A 450 7.52 8.57 -2.23
C LEU A 450 7.78 7.27 -1.46
N LEU A 451 6.98 6.97 -0.43
CA LEU A 451 7.02 5.66 0.21
C LEU A 451 6.81 4.57 -0.85
N HIS A 452 7.62 3.53 -0.77
CA HIS A 452 7.68 2.40 -1.71
C HIS A 452 8.11 2.76 -3.14
N ASP A 453 8.33 4.03 -3.46
CA ASP A 453 8.81 4.49 -4.77
C ASP A 453 10.35 4.57 -4.81
N HIS A 454 10.89 4.88 -5.98
CA HIS A 454 12.29 5.19 -6.21
C HIS A 454 12.62 6.59 -5.67
N ASN A 455 13.89 6.78 -5.29
CA ASN A 455 14.39 8.08 -4.82
C ASN A 455 13.60 8.62 -3.62
N GLU A 456 13.09 7.73 -2.77
CA GLU A 456 12.50 8.13 -1.49
C GLU A 456 13.48 9.03 -0.74
N PHE A 457 13.00 10.19 -0.32
CA PHE A 457 13.79 11.15 0.43
C PHE A 457 12.95 11.88 1.46
N LEU A 458 13.63 12.39 2.48
CA LEU A 458 13.07 13.38 3.40
C LEU A 458 14.04 14.55 3.52
N ASN A 459 13.51 15.77 3.41
CA ASN A 459 14.34 16.96 3.58
C ASN A 459 14.70 17.14 5.07
N GLU A 460 15.96 17.47 5.35
CA GLU A 460 16.45 17.61 6.72
C GLU A 460 15.68 18.64 7.54
N GLN A 461 15.18 19.71 6.92
CA GLN A 461 14.38 20.72 7.63
C GLN A 461 13.01 20.18 8.04
N VAL A 462 12.37 19.38 7.18
CA VAL A 462 11.10 18.70 7.49
C VAL A 462 11.33 17.66 8.58
N PHE A 463 12.41 16.89 8.48
CA PHE A 463 12.79 15.93 9.52
C PHE A 463 12.97 16.61 10.88
N LEU A 464 13.74 17.71 10.94
CA LEU A 464 13.98 18.46 12.18
C LEU A 464 12.71 19.12 12.73
N GLN A 465 11.85 19.67 11.86
CA GLN A 465 10.55 20.21 12.26
C GLN A 465 9.66 19.13 12.89
N GLY A 466 9.72 17.89 12.39
CA GLY A 466 9.01 16.77 12.99
C GLY A 466 9.44 16.48 14.43
N ILE A 467 10.74 16.63 14.74
CA ILE A 467 11.24 16.53 16.11
C ILE A 467 10.61 17.63 16.98
N ASP A 468 10.53 18.86 16.49
CA ASP A 468 9.91 19.99 17.22
C ASP A 468 8.42 19.72 17.49
N ILE A 469 7.70 19.14 16.52
CA ILE A 469 6.29 18.79 16.67
C ILE A 469 6.11 17.71 17.75
N TYR A 470 6.87 16.62 17.70
CA TYR A 470 6.77 15.60 18.74
C TYR A 470 7.22 16.09 20.12
N ALA A 471 8.24 16.96 20.20
CA ALA A 471 8.66 17.59 21.45
C ALA A 471 7.52 18.43 22.09
N ARG A 472 6.55 18.89 21.29
CA ARG A 472 5.33 19.56 21.77
C ARG A 472 4.18 18.60 22.06
N LEU A 473 4.03 17.54 21.27
CA LEU A 473 2.97 16.53 21.45
C LEU A 473 3.19 15.68 22.70
N LEU A 474 4.40 15.17 22.92
CA LEU A 474 4.68 14.22 24.02
C LEU A 474 4.33 14.79 25.40
N PRO A 475 4.69 16.05 25.75
CA PRO A 475 4.28 16.63 27.03
C PRO A 475 2.75 16.73 27.18
N ALA A 476 2.03 17.11 26.13
CA ALA A 476 0.58 17.26 26.18
C ALA A 476 -0.11 15.89 26.38
N LEU A 477 0.29 14.88 25.61
CA LEU A 477 -0.22 13.52 25.71
C LEU A 477 0.13 12.89 27.07
N ALA A 478 1.38 12.98 27.50
CA ALA A 478 1.82 12.41 28.78
C ALA A 478 1.24 13.14 30.01
N SER A 479 0.63 14.32 29.82
CA SER A 479 -0.04 15.11 30.85
C SER A 479 -1.57 15.02 30.80
N VAL A 480 -2.14 14.16 29.94
CA VAL A 480 -3.59 13.91 29.93
C VAL A 480 -4.04 13.51 31.34
N PRO A 481 -5.07 14.15 31.93
CA PRO A 481 -5.54 13.84 33.28
C PRO A 481 -5.92 12.36 33.44
N PRO A 482 -5.92 11.82 34.67
CA PRO A 482 -6.39 10.47 34.93
C PRO A 482 -7.79 10.24 34.34
N LEU A 483 -7.95 9.17 33.57
CA LEU A 483 -9.22 8.77 32.98
C LEU A 483 -10.11 8.12 34.05
N PRO A 484 -11.44 8.15 33.89
CA PRO A 484 -12.35 7.55 34.89
C PRO A 484 -12.06 6.08 35.22
N ALA A 485 -11.48 5.32 34.29
CA ALA A 485 -11.10 3.92 34.46
C ALA A 485 -9.72 3.72 35.12
N GLU A 486 -9.01 4.79 35.48
CA GLU A 486 -7.67 4.78 36.10
C GLU A 486 -7.68 5.21 37.58
N GLY A 487 -8.87 5.55 38.12
CA GLY A 487 -9.08 6.09 39.46
C GLY A 487 -9.10 5.04 40.57
#